data_AF-A0A4D7YU30-F1
#
_entry.id   AF-A0A4D7YU30-F1
#
_cell.length_a   1.000
_cell.length_b   1.000
_cell.length_c   1.000
_cell.angle_alpha   90.00
_cell.angle_beta   90.00
_cell.angle_gamma   90.00
#
_symmetry.space_group_name_H-M   'P 1'
#
loop_
_entity.id
_entity.type
_entity.pdbx_description
1 polymer ?
#
loop_
_entity_poly.entity_id
_entity_poly.type
_entity_poly.pdbx_seq_one_letter_code
_entity_poly.pdbx_strand_id
1 'polypeptide(L)'
;MSDSENSRTLPMVTRRRVLSTSAALLALQASALDEAMGAETPLDAEADYQVMDLWREWLTTHDETQRLCKLQQGIESRMVAAVGFPQVKIALPGRAVTVFASSQEEIEQIYGDAPEHQVIKAQAIAALRERQEAWDRLDTAWGYSRAQKAEVRSDRLEMKLAKALWAQPAISIAGAIAKLHSILVTGEQQGMPDEFPWPELRIVLDNLSKDGPLA
;
A
#
# COMPACT_ATOMS: atom_id res chain seq x y z
N MET A 1 46.13 -20.97 6.17
CA MET A 1 45.42 -21.04 7.47
C MET A 1 45.16 -19.63 7.94
N SER A 2 43.92 -19.18 7.83
CA SER A 2 43.37 -18.04 8.56
C SER A 2 41.87 -18.09 8.37
N ASP A 3 41.16 -18.74 9.29
CA ASP A 3 39.72 -18.57 9.47
C ASP A 3 39.54 -17.41 10.45
N SER A 4 38.80 -16.39 10.03
CA SER A 4 38.38 -15.30 10.91
C SER A 4 36.86 -15.27 10.91
N GLU A 5 36.28 -15.84 11.96
CA GLU A 5 34.88 -15.67 12.33
C GLU A 5 34.64 -14.19 12.67
N ASN A 6 33.81 -13.50 11.88
CA ASN A 6 33.30 -12.19 12.26
C ASN A 6 31.81 -12.33 12.61
N SER A 7 31.55 -12.63 13.88
CA SER A 7 30.22 -12.56 14.48
C SER A 7 29.81 -11.09 14.65
N ARG A 8 28.90 -10.62 13.79
CA ARG A 8 28.35 -9.25 13.85
C ARG A 8 27.09 -9.22 14.72
N THR A 9 27.27 -9.00 16.01
CA THR A 9 26.17 -8.56 16.89
C THR A 9 26.01 -7.04 16.76
N LEU A 10 24.95 -6.58 16.09
CA LEU A 10 24.62 -5.16 15.96
C LEU A 10 24.07 -4.59 17.30
N PRO A 11 24.28 -3.30 17.61
CA PRO A 11 24.09 -2.77 18.96
C PRO A 11 22.61 -2.51 19.29
N MET A 12 22.14 -3.16 20.37
CA MET A 12 20.81 -3.05 21.01
C MET A 12 20.51 -1.65 21.63
N VAL A 13 21.32 -0.63 21.36
CA VAL A 13 21.42 0.60 22.18
C VAL A 13 20.60 1.77 21.61
N THR A 14 20.20 1.74 20.34
CA THR A 14 19.51 2.88 19.71
C THR A 14 18.02 2.98 20.08
N ARG A 15 17.33 1.84 20.23
CA ARG A 15 15.87 1.83 20.52
C ARG A 15 15.54 2.29 21.94
N ARG A 16 16.38 1.91 22.93
CA ARG A 16 16.14 2.18 24.36
C ARG A 16 16.29 3.67 24.72
N ARG A 17 17.22 4.38 24.07
CA ARG A 17 17.41 5.82 24.29
C ARG A 17 16.21 6.63 23.79
N VAL A 18 15.74 6.36 22.57
CA VAL A 18 14.57 7.04 21.98
C VAL A 18 13.33 6.87 22.86
N LEU A 19 13.03 5.64 23.31
CA LEU A 19 11.89 5.35 24.19
C LEU A 19 11.99 6.04 25.56
N SER A 20 13.21 6.14 26.12
CA SER A 20 13.44 6.79 27.41
C SER A 20 13.29 8.32 27.34
N THR A 21 13.71 8.96 26.23
CA THR A 21 13.49 10.39 26.00
C THR A 21 12.01 10.72 25.78
N SER A 22 11.27 9.88 25.05
CA SER A 22 9.83 10.08 24.87
C SER A 22 9.05 9.94 26.17
N ALA A 23 9.41 8.99 27.04
CA ALA A 23 8.73 8.82 28.33
C ALA A 23 8.97 10.00 29.28
N ALA A 24 10.21 10.52 29.35
CA ALA A 24 10.53 11.68 30.18
C ALA A 24 9.84 12.96 29.68
N LEU A 25 9.73 13.14 28.36
CA LEU A 25 9.03 14.26 27.76
C LEU A 25 7.51 14.18 28.01
N LEU A 26 6.91 12.99 27.89
CA LEU A 26 5.50 12.76 28.21
C LEU A 26 5.19 13.04 29.68
N ALA A 27 6.07 12.65 30.62
CA ALA A 27 5.90 12.96 32.04
C ALA A 27 6.00 14.47 32.33
N LEU A 28 6.87 15.18 31.61
CA LEU A 28 7.00 16.63 31.72
C LEU A 28 5.80 17.37 31.10
N GLN A 29 5.29 16.88 29.95
CA GLN A 29 4.13 17.45 29.28
C GLN A 29 2.81 17.13 29.97
N ALA A 30 2.65 15.97 30.59
CA ALA A 30 1.49 15.67 31.44
C ALA A 30 1.40 16.64 32.62
N SER A 31 2.55 16.98 33.22
CA SER A 31 2.63 18.00 34.29
C SER A 31 2.33 19.42 33.78
N ALA A 32 2.74 19.75 32.55
CA ALA A 32 2.52 21.08 31.95
C ALA A 32 1.12 21.27 31.36
N LEU A 33 0.49 20.20 30.84
CA LEU A 33 -0.90 20.20 30.36
C LEU A 33 -1.89 20.48 31.51
N ASP A 34 -1.56 20.04 32.73
CA ASP A 34 -2.33 20.34 33.94
C ASP A 34 -2.24 21.84 34.32
N GLU A 35 -1.17 22.52 33.93
CA GLU A 35 -0.96 23.97 34.18
C GLU A 35 -1.43 24.88 33.02
N ALA A 36 -1.42 24.39 31.77
CA ALA A 36 -1.64 25.19 30.55
C ALA A 36 -3.08 25.15 30.01
N MET A 37 -4.05 24.74 30.84
CA MET A 37 -5.47 24.70 30.49
C MET A 37 -6.05 26.12 30.27
N GLY A 38 -5.73 26.74 29.13
CA GLY A 38 -6.31 28.00 28.69
C GLY A 38 -5.37 28.95 27.95
N ALA A 39 -5.00 28.62 26.71
CA ALA A 39 -4.94 29.55 25.56
C ALA A 39 -4.30 28.86 24.36
N GLU A 40 -5.10 28.39 23.40
CA GLU A 40 -4.59 28.02 22.08
C GLU A 40 -4.05 29.28 21.37
N THR A 41 -2.85 29.19 20.79
CA THR A 41 -2.31 30.32 20.02
C THR A 41 -2.87 30.30 18.59
N PRO A 42 -2.98 31.45 17.90
CA PRO A 42 -3.47 31.49 16.53
C PRO A 42 -2.68 30.61 15.53
N LEU A 43 -1.39 30.38 15.79
CA LEU A 43 -0.53 29.51 14.99
C LEU A 43 -0.86 28.03 15.20
N ASP A 44 -1.23 27.63 16.42
CA ASP A 44 -1.63 26.25 16.72
C ASP A 44 -2.96 25.92 16.03
N ALA A 45 -3.90 26.86 16.04
CA ALA A 45 -5.18 26.73 15.35
C ALA A 45 -5.01 26.56 13.83
N GLU A 46 -4.17 27.39 13.18
CA GLU A 46 -3.92 27.30 11.73
C GLU A 46 -3.28 25.96 11.31
N ALA A 47 -2.34 25.47 12.10
CA ALA A 47 -1.73 24.15 11.87
C ALA A 47 -2.74 23.01 12.04
N ASP A 48 -3.62 23.07 13.04
CA ASP A 48 -4.69 22.08 13.22
C ASP A 48 -5.71 22.11 12.08
N TYR A 49 -6.11 23.29 11.60
CA TYR A 49 -6.96 23.42 10.41
C TYR A 49 -6.30 22.75 9.20
N GLN A 50 -5.00 22.97 8.98
CA GLN A 50 -4.26 22.34 7.89
C GLN A 50 -4.23 20.81 7.98
N VAL A 51 -4.01 20.26 9.17
CA VAL A 51 -4.04 18.80 9.41
C VAL A 51 -5.42 18.23 9.10
N MET A 52 -6.48 18.90 9.57
CA MET A 52 -7.86 18.44 9.37
C MET A 52 -8.30 18.56 7.91
N ASP A 53 -7.87 19.60 7.20
CA ASP A 53 -8.15 19.76 5.77
C ASP A 53 -7.47 18.66 4.95
N LEU A 54 -6.17 18.39 5.21
CA LEU A 54 -5.44 17.28 4.58
C LEU A 54 -6.07 15.93 4.87
N TRP A 55 -6.53 15.70 6.11
CA TRP A 55 -7.21 14.47 6.47
C TRP A 55 -8.55 14.29 5.75
N ARG A 56 -9.36 15.36 5.63
CA ARG A 56 -10.63 15.31 4.87
C ARG A 56 -10.40 15.05 3.38
N GLU A 57 -9.38 15.67 2.79
CA GLU A 57 -9.00 15.44 1.39
C GLU A 57 -8.48 14.00 1.18
N TRP A 58 -7.64 13.52 2.11
CA TRP A 58 -7.16 12.14 2.10
C TRP A 58 -8.31 11.15 2.22
N LEU A 59 -9.23 11.34 3.17
CA LEU A 59 -10.37 10.43 3.39
C LEU A 59 -11.28 10.35 2.15
N THR A 60 -11.58 11.51 1.56
CA THR A 60 -12.36 11.56 0.31
C THR A 60 -11.67 10.82 -0.83
N THR A 61 -10.34 10.97 -0.93
CA THR A 61 -9.55 10.28 -1.95
C THR A 61 -9.48 8.77 -1.68
N HIS A 62 -9.33 8.37 -0.41
CA HIS A 62 -9.34 6.98 0.02
C HIS A 62 -10.64 6.27 -0.38
N ASP A 63 -11.79 6.88 -0.11
CA ASP A 63 -13.10 6.34 -0.48
C ASP A 63 -13.22 6.14 -2.01
N GLU A 64 -12.72 7.10 -2.78
CA GLU A 64 -12.70 6.99 -4.24
C GLU A 64 -11.72 5.91 -4.72
N THR A 65 -10.53 5.79 -4.11
CA THR A 65 -9.59 4.70 -4.38
C THR A 65 -10.25 3.35 -4.13
N GLN A 66 -10.95 3.18 -2.98
CA GLN A 66 -11.67 1.94 -2.66
C GLN A 66 -12.75 1.61 -3.70
N ARG A 67 -13.49 2.62 -4.14
CA ARG A 67 -14.50 2.46 -5.18
C ARG A 67 -13.88 2.05 -6.52
N LEU A 68 -12.81 2.72 -6.95
CA LEU A 68 -12.12 2.45 -8.21
C LEU A 68 -11.46 1.08 -8.21
N CYS A 69 -10.88 0.67 -7.08
CA CYS A 69 -10.33 -0.66 -6.87
C CYS A 69 -11.41 -1.74 -7.07
N LYS A 70 -12.56 -1.62 -6.40
CA LYS A 70 -13.69 -2.55 -6.57
C LYS A 70 -14.21 -2.58 -8.00
N LEU A 71 -14.28 -1.42 -8.67
CA LEU A 71 -14.68 -1.35 -10.07
C LEU A 71 -13.70 -2.07 -10.99
N GLN A 72 -12.39 -1.82 -10.83
CA GLN A 72 -11.34 -2.48 -11.61
C GLN A 72 -11.37 -4.00 -11.39
N GLN A 73 -11.44 -4.46 -10.14
CA GLN A 73 -11.49 -5.89 -9.81
C GLN A 73 -12.74 -6.57 -10.35
N GLY A 74 -13.88 -5.87 -10.34
CA GLY A 74 -15.13 -6.36 -10.93
C GLY A 74 -15.04 -6.55 -12.45
N ILE A 75 -14.40 -5.60 -13.15
CA ILE A 75 -14.15 -5.71 -14.59
C ILE A 75 -13.15 -6.84 -14.87
N GLU A 76 -12.04 -6.89 -14.12
CA GLU A 76 -11.02 -7.92 -14.25
C GLU A 76 -11.60 -9.32 -14.07
N SER A 77 -12.36 -9.53 -12.99
CA SER A 77 -13.02 -10.81 -12.71
C SER A 77 -13.92 -11.25 -13.86
N ARG A 78 -14.64 -10.30 -14.47
CA ARG A 78 -15.47 -10.59 -15.65
C ARG A 78 -14.64 -10.92 -16.88
N MET A 79 -13.50 -10.26 -17.11
CA MET A 79 -12.59 -10.57 -18.22
C MET A 79 -11.96 -11.94 -18.06
N VAL A 80 -11.47 -12.27 -16.86
CA VAL A 80 -10.93 -13.58 -16.53
C VAL A 80 -11.99 -14.67 -16.72
N ALA A 81 -13.24 -14.43 -16.30
CA ALA A 81 -14.32 -15.38 -16.52
C ALA A 81 -14.66 -15.59 -18.00
N ALA A 82 -14.50 -14.55 -18.83
CA ALA A 82 -14.84 -14.60 -20.25
C ALA A 82 -13.75 -15.21 -21.15
N VAL A 83 -12.48 -14.85 -20.93
CA VAL A 83 -11.37 -15.25 -21.81
C VAL A 83 -10.14 -15.79 -21.06
N GLY A 84 -10.18 -15.84 -19.72
CA GLY A 84 -9.02 -16.13 -18.89
C GLY A 84 -7.97 -15.02 -18.92
N PHE A 85 -6.90 -15.17 -18.15
CA PHE A 85 -5.79 -14.21 -18.19
C PHE A 85 -5.09 -14.19 -19.57
N PRO A 86 -4.49 -13.03 -19.95
CA PRO A 86 -3.76 -12.86 -21.22
C PRO A 86 -2.37 -13.55 -21.17
N GLN A 87 -2.35 -14.85 -20.86
CA GLN A 87 -1.16 -15.67 -20.68
C GLN A 87 -1.38 -17.09 -21.23
N VAL A 88 -0.31 -17.75 -21.65
CA VAL A 88 -0.35 -19.14 -22.14
C VAL A 88 0.43 -20.07 -21.24
N LYS A 89 -0.08 -21.30 -21.09
CA LYS A 89 0.61 -22.36 -20.35
C LYS A 89 1.57 -23.08 -21.29
N ILE A 90 2.86 -23.06 -20.98
CA ILE A 90 3.92 -23.66 -21.80
C ILE A 90 4.74 -24.67 -21.00
N ALA A 91 5.26 -25.70 -21.67
CA ALA A 91 6.09 -26.73 -21.05
C ALA A 91 7.57 -26.32 -21.05
N LEU A 92 8.26 -26.50 -19.93
CA LEU A 92 9.69 -26.23 -19.85
C LEU A 92 10.47 -27.31 -20.59
N PRO A 93 11.37 -26.94 -21.52
CA PRO A 93 12.27 -27.90 -22.15
C PRO A 93 13.05 -28.71 -21.12
N GLY A 94 13.05 -30.04 -21.30
CA GLY A 94 13.78 -30.96 -20.42
C GLY A 94 13.18 -31.14 -19.02
N ARG A 95 12.00 -30.59 -18.72
CA ARG A 95 11.31 -30.76 -17.42
C ARG A 95 9.84 -31.11 -17.61
N ALA A 96 9.31 -31.98 -16.76
CA ALA A 96 7.87 -32.28 -16.70
C ALA A 96 7.07 -31.18 -15.96
N VAL A 97 7.45 -29.91 -16.14
CA VAL A 97 6.86 -28.75 -15.45
C VAL A 97 6.34 -27.77 -16.50
N THR A 98 5.18 -27.18 -16.21
CA THR A 98 4.57 -26.13 -17.03
C THR A 98 4.59 -24.80 -16.29
N VAL A 99 4.84 -23.72 -17.01
CA VAL A 99 4.73 -22.34 -16.50
C VAL A 99 3.74 -21.54 -17.34
N PHE A 100 3.28 -20.42 -16.80
CA PHE A 100 2.55 -19.43 -17.58
C PHE A 100 3.54 -18.42 -18.14
N ALA A 101 3.39 -18.10 -19.43
CA ALA A 101 4.11 -17.01 -20.06
C ALA A 101 3.12 -15.93 -20.49
N SER A 102 3.46 -14.68 -20.16
CA SER A 102 2.62 -13.50 -20.38
C SER A 102 3.17 -12.57 -21.47
N SER A 103 4.42 -12.79 -21.90
CA SER A 103 5.07 -12.02 -22.97
C SER A 103 5.73 -12.93 -24.00
N GLN A 104 5.96 -12.40 -25.21
CA GLN A 104 6.68 -13.11 -26.26
C GLN A 104 8.13 -13.38 -25.83
N GLU A 105 8.80 -12.38 -25.22
CA GLU A 105 10.18 -12.48 -24.75
C GLU A 105 10.36 -13.59 -23.71
N GLU A 106 9.37 -13.77 -22.82
CA GLU A 106 9.38 -14.86 -21.84
C GLU A 106 9.31 -16.24 -22.51
N ILE A 107 8.46 -16.40 -23.53
CA ILE A 107 8.38 -17.62 -24.34
C ILE A 107 9.70 -17.86 -25.08
N GLU A 108 10.30 -16.81 -25.65
CA GLU A 108 11.58 -16.88 -26.36
C GLU A 108 12.72 -17.29 -25.43
N GLN A 109 12.76 -16.74 -24.22
CA GLN A 109 13.75 -17.07 -23.20
C GLN A 109 13.63 -18.53 -22.73
N ILE A 110 12.40 -19.05 -22.59
CA ILE A 110 12.16 -20.42 -22.12
C ILE A 110 12.55 -21.46 -23.17
N TYR A 111 12.22 -21.23 -24.44
CA TYR A 111 12.49 -22.19 -25.51
C TYR A 111 13.85 -22.02 -26.19
N GLY A 112 14.45 -20.82 -26.13
CA GLY A 112 15.69 -20.51 -26.84
C GLY A 112 15.55 -20.61 -28.36
N ASP A 113 16.67 -20.89 -29.05
CA ASP A 113 16.75 -20.94 -30.52
C ASP A 113 17.02 -22.33 -31.08
N ALA A 114 16.96 -23.35 -30.23
CA ALA A 114 17.18 -24.73 -30.63
C ALA A 114 16.14 -25.16 -31.70
N PRO A 115 16.55 -25.75 -32.84
CA PRO A 115 15.64 -26.09 -33.94
C PRO A 115 14.43 -26.92 -33.51
N GLU A 116 14.62 -27.83 -32.55
CA GLU A 116 13.59 -28.68 -31.96
C GLU A 116 12.45 -27.91 -31.27
N HIS A 117 12.71 -26.69 -30.79
CA HIS A 117 11.73 -25.88 -30.07
C HIS A 117 11.04 -24.85 -30.96
N GLN A 118 11.53 -24.58 -32.18
CA GLN A 118 11.03 -23.50 -33.03
C GLN A 118 9.53 -23.59 -33.31
N VAL A 119 9.02 -24.80 -33.61
CA VAL A 119 7.59 -25.01 -33.88
C VAL A 119 6.74 -24.77 -32.63
N ILE A 120 7.16 -25.32 -31.48
CA ILE A 120 6.42 -25.19 -30.21
C ILE A 120 6.44 -23.73 -29.73
N LYS A 121 7.59 -23.05 -29.85
CA LYS A 121 7.77 -21.63 -29.59
C LYS A 121 6.82 -20.77 -30.44
N ALA A 122 6.78 -21.01 -31.75
CA ALA A 122 5.90 -20.28 -32.66
C ALA A 122 4.41 -20.49 -32.32
N GLN A 123 4.02 -21.73 -31.99
CA GLN A 123 2.66 -22.04 -31.55
C GLN A 123 2.29 -21.33 -30.25
N ALA A 124 3.19 -21.32 -29.26
CA ALA A 124 2.99 -20.63 -27.99
C ALA A 124 2.83 -19.11 -28.19
N ILE A 125 3.67 -18.50 -29.04
CA ILE A 125 3.58 -17.07 -29.37
C ILE A 125 2.25 -16.75 -30.07
N ALA A 126 1.82 -17.58 -31.03
CA ALA A 126 0.55 -17.40 -31.72
C ALA A 126 -0.64 -17.50 -30.75
N ALA A 127 -0.64 -18.50 -29.86
CA ALA A 127 -1.67 -18.67 -28.84
C ALA A 127 -1.69 -17.52 -27.82
N LEU A 128 -0.52 -16.96 -27.47
CA LEU A 128 -0.42 -15.80 -26.59
C LEU A 128 -1.05 -14.58 -27.26
N ARG A 129 -0.72 -14.33 -28.53
CA ARG A 129 -1.27 -13.23 -29.32
C ARG A 129 -2.79 -13.31 -29.40
N GLU A 130 -3.35 -14.48 -29.73
CA GLU A 130 -4.80 -14.67 -29.80
C GLU A 130 -5.48 -14.34 -28.46
N ARG A 131 -4.87 -14.77 -27.34
CA ARG A 131 -5.37 -14.49 -26.00
C ARG A 131 -5.31 -12.99 -25.67
N GLN A 132 -4.20 -12.33 -25.99
CA GLN A 132 -4.02 -10.90 -25.79
C GLN A 132 -5.00 -10.10 -26.64
N GLU A 133 -5.20 -10.44 -27.91
CA GLU A 133 -6.19 -9.79 -28.78
C GLU A 133 -7.64 -10.00 -28.27
N ALA A 134 -7.95 -11.16 -27.68
CA ALA A 134 -9.23 -11.38 -27.03
C ALA A 134 -9.40 -10.50 -25.78
N TRP A 135 -8.35 -10.38 -24.97
CA TRP A 135 -8.32 -9.52 -23.80
C TRP A 135 -8.46 -8.03 -24.18
N ASP A 136 -7.71 -7.56 -25.17
CA ASP A 136 -7.73 -6.17 -25.66
C ASP A 136 -9.08 -5.77 -26.26
N ARG A 137 -9.76 -6.71 -26.93
CA ARG A 137 -11.14 -6.50 -27.40
C ARG A 137 -12.10 -6.30 -26.24
N LEU A 138 -11.98 -7.11 -25.18
CA LEU A 138 -12.79 -6.94 -23.97
C LEU A 138 -12.41 -5.67 -23.20
N ASP A 139 -11.13 -5.31 -23.15
CA ASP A 139 -10.69 -4.06 -22.55
C ASP A 139 -11.27 -2.85 -23.27
N THR A 140 -11.28 -2.87 -24.61
CA THR A 140 -11.92 -1.82 -25.41
C THR A 140 -13.42 -1.72 -25.10
N ALA A 141 -14.10 -2.85 -24.90
CA ALA A 141 -15.54 -2.90 -24.65
C ALA A 141 -15.90 -2.55 -23.19
N TRP A 142 -15.12 -2.99 -22.21
CA TRP A 142 -15.45 -2.94 -20.78
C TRP A 142 -14.62 -1.92 -19.99
N GLY A 143 -13.51 -1.44 -20.57
CA GLY A 143 -12.71 -0.34 -20.05
C GLY A 143 -11.82 -0.69 -18.87
N TYR A 144 -11.24 -1.89 -18.84
CA TYR A 144 -10.34 -2.35 -17.79
C TYR A 144 -9.12 -1.43 -17.61
N SER A 145 -8.38 -1.16 -18.68
CA SER A 145 -7.19 -0.29 -18.65
C SER A 145 -7.54 1.13 -18.22
N ARG A 146 -8.74 1.62 -18.54
CA ARG A 146 -9.22 2.92 -18.07
C ARG A 146 -9.51 2.90 -16.56
N ALA A 147 -10.17 1.85 -16.07
CA ALA A 147 -10.45 1.67 -14.65
C ALA A 147 -9.14 1.51 -13.84
N GLN A 148 -8.21 0.69 -14.33
CA GLN A 148 -6.88 0.52 -13.74
C GLN A 148 -6.09 1.83 -13.70
N LYS A 149 -6.07 2.62 -14.79
CA LYS A 149 -5.41 3.93 -14.79
C LYS A 149 -6.07 4.94 -13.85
N ALA A 150 -7.38 4.84 -13.62
CA ALA A 150 -8.06 5.70 -12.65
C ALA A 150 -7.69 5.30 -11.22
N GLU A 151 -7.74 4.00 -10.92
CA GLU A 151 -7.35 3.42 -9.63
C GLU A 151 -5.90 3.78 -9.27
N VAL A 152 -4.93 3.52 -10.16
CA VAL A 152 -3.51 3.87 -9.94
C VAL A 152 -3.30 5.36 -9.72
N ARG A 153 -4.08 6.23 -10.38
CA ARG A 153 -3.99 7.69 -10.14
C ARG A 153 -4.55 8.08 -8.78
N SER A 154 -5.65 7.46 -8.36
CA SER A 154 -6.26 7.69 -7.05
C SER A 154 -5.35 7.22 -5.93
N ASP A 155 -4.81 5.99 -6.03
CA ASP A 155 -3.86 5.43 -5.06
C ASP A 155 -2.61 6.30 -4.90
N ARG A 156 -2.04 6.80 -6.01
CA ARG A 156 -0.91 7.74 -5.95
C ARG A 156 -1.26 9.06 -5.26
N LEU A 157 -2.46 9.58 -5.49
CA LEU A 157 -2.93 10.81 -4.84
C LEU A 157 -3.18 10.58 -3.36
N GLU A 158 -3.84 9.47 -3.00
CA GLU A 158 -4.09 9.06 -1.63
C GLU A 158 -2.77 8.96 -0.84
N MET A 159 -1.77 8.24 -1.36
CA MET A 159 -0.48 8.11 -0.71
C MET A 159 0.27 9.45 -0.61
N LYS A 160 0.10 10.34 -1.60
CA LYS A 160 0.68 11.70 -1.55
C LYS A 160 0.04 12.51 -0.41
N LEU A 161 -1.28 12.48 -0.29
CA LEU A 161 -2.02 13.17 0.77
C LEU A 161 -1.71 12.57 2.15
N ALA A 162 -1.64 11.24 2.26
CA ALA A 162 -1.25 10.55 3.47
C ALA A 162 0.13 11.00 3.96
N LYS A 163 1.14 11.03 3.06
CA LYS A 163 2.48 11.52 3.40
C LYS A 163 2.50 12.99 3.81
N ALA A 164 1.72 13.84 3.14
CA ALA A 164 1.59 15.25 3.50
C ALA A 164 0.98 15.41 4.90
N LEU A 165 -0.08 14.67 5.19
CA LEU A 165 -0.73 14.62 6.51
C LEU A 165 0.23 14.12 7.61
N TRP A 166 0.98 13.05 7.35
CA TRP A 166 1.92 12.49 8.34
C TRP A 166 3.07 13.44 8.67
N ALA A 167 3.50 14.25 7.69
CA ALA A 167 4.57 15.21 7.83
C ALA A 167 4.19 16.46 8.66
N GLN A 168 2.90 16.81 8.74
CA GLN A 168 2.45 17.94 9.57
C GLN A 168 2.59 17.62 11.06
N PRO A 169 3.03 18.57 11.91
CA PRO A 169 2.91 18.40 13.36
C PRO A 169 1.44 18.30 13.74
N ALA A 170 1.10 17.39 14.65
CA ALA A 170 -0.22 17.38 15.30
C ALA A 170 -0.07 18.09 16.65
N ILE A 171 -0.78 19.21 16.80
CA ILE A 171 -0.72 20.04 18.01
C ILE A 171 -1.95 19.75 18.88
N SER A 172 -3.09 19.46 18.27
CA SER A 172 -4.28 18.93 18.95
C SER A 172 -4.36 17.39 19.00
N ILE A 173 -5.18 16.90 19.94
CA ILE A 173 -5.66 15.51 19.99
C ILE A 173 -6.40 15.14 18.69
N ALA A 174 -7.23 16.04 18.16
CA ALA A 174 -7.96 15.81 16.91
C ALA A 174 -7.00 15.59 15.72
N GLY A 175 -5.94 16.41 15.62
CA GLY A 175 -4.89 16.22 14.62
C GLY A 175 -4.12 14.92 14.80
N ALA A 176 -3.86 14.51 16.05
CA ALA A 176 -3.21 13.23 16.35
C ALA A 176 -4.09 12.03 15.94
N ILE A 177 -5.41 12.08 16.23
CA ILE A 177 -6.41 11.09 15.81
C ILE A 177 -6.47 11.00 14.29
N ALA A 178 -6.57 12.13 13.59
CA ALA A 178 -6.64 12.19 12.13
C ALA A 178 -5.43 11.51 11.48
N LYS A 179 -4.22 11.82 11.98
CA LYS A 179 -2.98 11.18 11.51
C LYS A 179 -2.98 9.69 11.83
N LEU A 180 -3.26 9.29 13.07
CA LEU A 180 -3.25 7.89 13.48
C LEU A 180 -4.25 7.05 12.67
N HIS A 181 -5.45 7.58 12.43
CA HIS A 181 -6.46 6.96 11.57
C HIS A 181 -5.91 6.69 10.16
N SER A 182 -5.30 7.69 9.53
CA SER A 182 -4.74 7.51 8.18
C SER A 182 -3.58 6.50 8.13
N ILE A 183 -2.75 6.43 9.19
CA ILE A 183 -1.66 5.45 9.31
C ILE A 183 -2.22 4.04 9.42
N LEU A 184 -3.24 3.84 10.27
CA LEU A 184 -3.88 2.54 10.47
C LEU A 184 -4.50 2.04 9.17
N VAL A 185 -5.34 2.86 8.54
CA VAL A 185 -6.01 2.48 7.29
C VAL A 185 -5.00 2.16 6.18
N THR A 186 -3.93 2.95 6.04
CA THR A 186 -2.91 2.71 5.01
C THR A 186 -2.05 1.48 5.33
N GLY A 187 -1.70 1.28 6.61
CA GLY A 187 -0.85 0.18 7.06
C GLY A 187 -1.54 -1.18 6.99
N GLU A 188 -2.82 -1.25 7.34
CA GLU A 188 -3.63 -2.47 7.27
C GLU A 188 -3.84 -2.94 5.82
N GLN A 189 -3.85 -2.04 4.84
CA GLN A 189 -3.88 -2.42 3.42
C GLN A 189 -2.59 -3.08 2.94
N GLN A 190 -1.45 -2.77 3.56
CA GLN A 190 -0.12 -3.20 3.12
C GLN A 190 0.41 -4.42 3.91
N GLY A 191 -0.22 -4.78 5.02
CA GLY A 191 0.25 -5.80 5.96
C GLY A 191 -0.83 -6.76 6.43
N MET A 192 -0.48 -7.58 7.43
CA MET A 192 -1.43 -8.44 8.12
C MET A 192 -2.11 -7.63 9.23
N PRO A 193 -3.41 -7.33 9.15
CA PRO A 193 -4.09 -6.42 10.07
C PRO A 193 -4.13 -6.91 11.52
N ASP A 194 -3.90 -8.20 11.76
CA ASP A 194 -3.88 -8.81 13.10
C ASP A 194 -2.48 -8.91 13.72
N GLU A 195 -1.43 -8.49 12.98
CA GLU A 195 -0.07 -8.51 13.49
C GLU A 195 0.24 -7.24 14.31
N PHE A 196 1.08 -7.38 15.34
CA PHE A 196 1.60 -6.23 16.07
C PHE A 196 2.25 -5.21 15.11
N PRO A 197 1.97 -3.89 15.22
CA PRO A 197 1.26 -3.21 16.30
C PRO A 197 -0.20 -2.82 15.99
N TRP A 198 -0.81 -3.36 14.93
CA TRP A 198 -2.09 -2.85 14.42
C TRP A 198 -3.25 -2.99 15.44
N PRO A 199 -3.43 -4.12 16.14
CA PRO A 199 -4.45 -4.24 17.17
C PRO A 199 -4.30 -3.22 18.31
N GLU A 200 -3.07 -2.99 18.78
CA GLU A 200 -2.80 -2.06 19.87
C GLU A 200 -3.05 -0.61 19.47
N LEU A 201 -2.66 -0.23 18.25
CA LEU A 201 -2.91 1.11 17.72
C LEU A 201 -4.40 1.40 17.53
N ARG A 202 -5.22 0.40 17.17
CA ARG A 202 -6.69 0.53 17.11
C ARG A 202 -7.30 0.83 18.48
N ILE A 203 -6.82 0.15 19.53
CA ILE A 203 -7.28 0.41 20.91
C ILE A 203 -6.93 1.84 21.31
N VAL A 204 -5.71 2.30 21.01
CA VAL A 204 -5.29 3.68 21.31
C VAL A 204 -6.17 4.69 20.56
N LEU A 205 -6.43 4.46 19.27
CA LEU A 205 -7.28 5.35 18.47
C LEU A 205 -8.72 5.42 19.03
N ASP A 206 -9.31 4.27 19.39
CA ASP A 206 -10.66 4.19 19.96
C ASP A 206 -10.75 4.94 21.29
N ASN A 207 -9.76 4.80 22.17
CA ASN A 207 -9.71 5.54 23.44
C ASN A 207 -9.59 7.06 23.20
N LEU A 208 -8.67 7.49 22.34
CA LEU A 208 -8.50 8.91 22.00
C LEU A 208 -9.77 9.51 21.39
N SER A 209 -10.52 8.73 20.62
CA SER A 209 -11.78 9.17 20.00
C SER A 209 -12.94 9.28 21.00
N LYS A 210 -12.87 8.56 22.12
CA LYS A 210 -13.88 8.58 23.20
C LYS A 210 -13.60 9.64 24.27
N ASP A 211 -12.32 9.96 24.49
CA ASP A 211 -11.87 10.92 25.52
C ASP A 211 -11.57 12.33 24.96
N GLY A 212 -11.79 12.58 23.67
CA GLY A 212 -11.70 13.92 23.09
C GLY A 212 -12.72 14.87 23.73
N PRO A 213 -12.38 16.16 23.94
CA PRO A 213 -13.31 17.09 24.56
C PRO A 213 -14.60 17.14 23.74
N LEU A 214 -15.71 16.73 24.36
CA LEU A 214 -17.03 17.16 23.94
C LEU A 214 -17.00 18.70 23.93
N ALA A 215 -17.44 19.27 22.81
CA ALA A 215 -17.52 20.70 22.53
C ALA A 215 -17.93 21.59 23.71
#